data_AF-A0A5B6UGC6-F1
#
_entry.id   AF-A0A5B6UGC6-F1
#
_cell.length_a   1.000
_cell.length_b   1.000
_cell.length_c   1.000
_cell.angle_alpha   90.00
_cell.angle_beta   90.00
_cell.angle_gamma   90.00
#
_symmetry.space_group_name_H-M   'P 1'
#
loop_
_entity.id
_entity.type
_entity.pdbx_description
1 polymer ?
#
loop_
_entity_poly.entity_id
_entity_poly.type
_entity_poly.pdbx_seq_one_letter_code
_entity_poly.pdbx_strand_id
1 'polypeptide(L)'
;MLKIAKLHLLCLTYNVFYYLHSPLYISGPELELFVSFRIIEVLHAAYKAGHIQIADHISFFVTLLSRFRVFPENIDPVRESDVKVSNHGAFKSLTSVLCSYLSQMGDSSVVLQILDKAIIGLILLQPPLDNACAMLRVLIALDSKPTRLSEQSIIALSNFLPGYLMDVVHCIPEDDVRTWRYYLLPCFFLFDRSNKVLKLVLDVIGSFLTDSNLSLPSDTSTRYATDNLSRINATISLLLLMYKDIKVQKIISLFRTEVSSILQSIASLQSSEVKMNLEERHRFQCSFEQLKVVTSTPPAG
;
A
#
# COMPACT_ATOMS: atom_id res chain seq x y z
N MET A 1 -13.08 -17.48 -39.04
CA MET A 1 -13.26 -17.29 -37.58
C MET A 1 -12.27 -16.30 -36.92
N LEU A 2 -11.15 -15.91 -37.57
CA LEU A 2 -10.16 -14.98 -37.01
C LEU A 2 -10.57 -13.49 -36.99
N LYS A 3 -11.71 -13.11 -37.59
CA LYS A 3 -12.22 -11.73 -37.60
C LYS A 3 -13.20 -11.40 -36.46
N ILE A 4 -13.85 -12.40 -35.86
CA ILE A 4 -14.83 -12.18 -34.78
C ILE A 4 -14.12 -11.96 -33.43
N ALA A 5 -13.00 -12.65 -33.16
CA ALA A 5 -12.19 -12.39 -31.96
C ALA A 5 -11.53 -11.00 -31.97
N LYS A 6 -11.10 -10.51 -33.14
CA LYS A 6 -10.64 -9.13 -33.30
C LYS A 6 -11.77 -8.12 -33.15
N LEU A 7 -12.99 -8.44 -33.60
CA LEU A 7 -14.17 -7.58 -33.39
C LEU A 7 -14.65 -7.59 -31.94
N HIS A 8 -14.52 -8.70 -31.21
CA HIS A 8 -14.82 -8.77 -29.78
C HIS A 8 -13.76 -8.08 -28.94
N LEU A 9 -12.48 -8.17 -29.31
CA LEU A 9 -11.40 -7.40 -28.69
C LEU A 9 -11.43 -5.94 -29.13
N LEU A 10 -11.97 -5.59 -30.31
CA LEU A 10 -12.26 -4.21 -30.74
C LEU A 10 -13.51 -3.64 -30.09
N CYS A 11 -14.55 -4.44 -29.81
CA CYS A 11 -15.71 -4.02 -29.03
C CYS A 11 -15.39 -3.94 -27.54
N LEU A 12 -14.50 -4.81 -27.05
CA LEU A 12 -13.91 -4.72 -25.72
C LEU A 12 -12.90 -3.59 -25.67
N THR A 13 -12.06 -3.30 -26.67
CA THR A 13 -11.22 -2.08 -26.62
C THR A 13 -12.07 -0.84 -26.85
N TYR A 14 -13.10 -0.82 -27.70
CA TYR A 14 -13.99 0.35 -27.76
C TYR A 14 -14.72 0.57 -26.44
N ASN A 15 -15.22 -0.49 -25.77
CA ASN A 15 -15.81 -0.35 -24.44
C ASN A 15 -14.77 -0.12 -23.36
N VAL A 16 -13.76 -0.96 -23.16
CA VAL A 16 -12.66 -0.79 -22.19
C VAL A 16 -11.92 0.54 -22.35
N PHE A 17 -11.70 1.02 -23.57
CA PHE A 17 -11.10 2.33 -23.83
C PHE A 17 -12.11 3.45 -23.56
N TYR A 18 -13.41 3.29 -23.86
CA TYR A 18 -14.46 4.20 -23.35
C TYR A 18 -14.61 4.16 -21.82
N TYR A 19 -14.50 3.01 -21.17
CA TYR A 19 -14.62 2.81 -19.73
C TYR A 19 -13.38 3.33 -19.00
N LEU A 20 -12.19 3.30 -19.64
CA LEU A 20 -10.95 3.83 -19.08
C LEU A 20 -10.66 5.30 -19.47
N HIS A 21 -11.38 5.90 -20.44
CA HIS A 21 -11.17 7.30 -20.90
C HIS A 21 -12.42 8.19 -20.88
N SER A 22 -13.63 7.68 -20.64
CA SER A 22 -14.83 8.53 -20.51
C SER A 22 -15.09 8.89 -19.04
N PRO A 23 -15.02 10.17 -18.64
CA PRO A 23 -15.41 10.61 -17.30
C PRO A 23 -16.94 10.64 -17.08
N LEU A 24 -17.73 10.20 -18.06
CA LEU A 24 -19.19 10.33 -18.08
C LEU A 24 -19.84 9.05 -18.63
N TYR A 25 -20.17 8.09 -17.75
CA TYR A 25 -21.44 7.36 -17.70
C TYR A 25 -21.37 6.32 -16.57
N ILE A 26 -21.96 6.62 -15.41
CA ILE A 26 -22.00 5.74 -14.23
C ILE A 26 -23.45 5.37 -14.01
N SER A 27 -23.82 4.14 -14.38
CA SER A 27 -25.07 3.51 -13.97
C SER A 27 -24.72 2.30 -13.10
N GLY A 28 -24.87 2.45 -11.78
CA GLY A 28 -24.80 1.37 -10.79
C GLY A 28 -23.40 0.81 -10.44
N PRO A 29 -22.90 0.97 -9.19
CA PRO A 29 -21.60 0.44 -8.76
C PRO A 29 -21.48 -1.10 -8.81
N GLU A 30 -22.58 -1.83 -8.71
CA GLU A 30 -22.58 -3.31 -8.78
C GLU A 30 -22.35 -3.84 -10.20
N LEU A 31 -22.94 -3.18 -11.20
CA LEU A 31 -22.77 -3.55 -12.61
C LEU A 31 -21.33 -3.30 -13.05
N GLU A 32 -20.70 -2.22 -12.59
CA GLU A 32 -19.29 -1.87 -12.85
C GLU A 32 -18.32 -2.95 -12.34
N LEU A 33 -18.57 -3.49 -11.15
CA LEU A 33 -17.76 -4.55 -10.54
C LEU A 33 -17.92 -5.89 -11.25
N PHE A 34 -19.15 -6.31 -11.51
CA PHE A 34 -19.42 -7.57 -12.22
C PHE A 34 -18.80 -7.56 -13.62
N VAL A 35 -18.94 -6.44 -14.35
CA VAL A 35 -18.31 -6.26 -15.66
C VAL A 35 -16.79 -6.34 -15.55
N SER A 36 -16.19 -5.72 -14.53
CA SER A 36 -14.74 -5.79 -14.29
C SER A 36 -14.26 -7.23 -14.08
N PHE A 37 -14.96 -8.03 -13.26
CA PHE A 37 -14.63 -9.45 -13.04
C PHE A 37 -14.74 -10.28 -14.33
N ARG A 38 -15.77 -10.03 -15.15
CA ARG A 38 -15.92 -10.74 -16.43
C ARG A 38 -14.85 -10.35 -17.44
N ILE A 39 -14.47 -9.07 -17.49
CA ILE A 39 -13.39 -8.61 -18.37
C ILE A 39 -12.08 -9.30 -18.01
N ILE A 40 -11.70 -9.34 -16.72
CA ILE A 40 -10.43 -9.98 -16.31
C ILE A 40 -10.44 -11.49 -16.55
N GLU A 41 -11.59 -12.16 -16.39
CA GLU A 41 -11.75 -13.59 -16.64
C GLU A 41 -11.56 -13.91 -18.13
N VAL A 42 -12.26 -13.18 -19.01
CA VAL A 42 -12.16 -13.35 -20.47
C VAL A 42 -10.74 -13.01 -20.95
N LEU A 43 -10.16 -11.93 -20.43
CA LEU A 43 -8.79 -11.54 -20.77
C LEU A 43 -7.78 -12.62 -20.37
N HIS A 44 -7.91 -13.16 -19.16
CA HIS A 44 -7.01 -14.20 -18.68
C HIS A 44 -7.15 -15.51 -19.46
N ALA A 45 -8.38 -15.89 -19.84
CA ALA A 45 -8.62 -17.04 -20.71
C ALA A 45 -8.00 -16.83 -22.11
N ALA A 46 -8.14 -15.64 -22.69
CA ALA A 46 -7.52 -15.31 -23.98
C ALA A 46 -5.99 -15.31 -23.91
N TYR A 47 -5.40 -14.86 -22.81
CA TYR A 47 -3.97 -15.00 -22.54
C TYR A 47 -3.54 -16.48 -22.49
N LYS A 48 -4.26 -17.33 -21.72
CA LYS A 48 -3.98 -18.77 -21.64
C LYS A 48 -4.08 -19.48 -22.99
N ALA A 49 -4.96 -19.02 -23.87
CA ALA A 49 -5.10 -19.52 -25.24
C ALA A 49 -4.00 -19.00 -26.21
N GLY A 50 -3.06 -18.18 -25.73
CA GLY A 50 -1.98 -17.61 -26.54
C GLY A 50 -2.42 -16.47 -27.46
N HIS A 51 -3.59 -15.87 -27.22
CA HIS A 51 -4.12 -14.78 -28.04
C HIS A 51 -3.66 -13.39 -27.59
N ILE A 52 -3.09 -13.28 -26.39
CA ILE A 52 -2.63 -12.03 -25.79
C ILE A 52 -1.19 -12.20 -25.34
N GLN A 53 -0.33 -11.23 -25.63
CA GLN A 53 1.05 -11.26 -25.16
C GLN A 53 1.10 -11.00 -23.65
N ILE A 54 2.11 -11.58 -22.99
CA ILE A 54 2.31 -11.42 -21.54
C ILE A 54 2.38 -9.94 -21.13
N ALA A 55 3.06 -9.10 -21.93
CA ALA A 55 3.21 -7.68 -21.66
C ALA A 55 1.86 -6.93 -21.70
N ASP A 56 1.02 -7.22 -22.70
CA ASP A 56 -0.31 -6.60 -22.84
C ASP A 56 -1.25 -6.99 -21.69
N HIS A 57 -1.23 -8.27 -21.31
CA HIS A 57 -2.02 -8.78 -20.19
C HIS A 57 -1.61 -8.15 -18.86
N ILE A 58 -0.30 -8.08 -18.58
CA ILE A 58 0.24 -7.40 -17.40
C ILE A 58 -0.10 -5.91 -17.42
N SER A 59 0.10 -5.23 -18.55
CA SER A 59 -0.20 -3.80 -18.71
C SER A 59 -1.67 -3.49 -18.39
N PHE A 60 -2.58 -4.35 -18.85
CA PHE A 60 -4.00 -4.20 -18.53
C PHE A 60 -4.26 -4.33 -17.02
N PHE A 61 -3.73 -5.34 -16.34
CA PHE A 61 -3.91 -5.51 -14.89
C PHE A 61 -3.34 -4.35 -14.09
N VAL A 62 -2.14 -3.89 -14.45
CA VAL A 62 -1.48 -2.75 -13.80
C VAL A 62 -2.29 -1.46 -14.02
N THR A 63 -2.84 -1.26 -15.22
CA THR A 63 -3.71 -0.11 -15.54
C THR A 63 -5.02 -0.18 -14.76
N LEU A 64 -5.63 -1.35 -14.69
CA LEU A 64 -6.86 -1.57 -13.93
C LEU A 64 -6.64 -1.22 -12.46
N LEU A 65 -5.61 -1.76 -11.82
CA LEU A 65 -5.30 -1.48 -10.42
C LEU A 65 -4.95 -0.01 -10.16
N SER A 66 -4.27 0.67 -11.08
CA SER A 66 -3.92 2.10 -10.88
C SER A 66 -5.09 3.05 -11.05
N ARG A 67 -6.03 2.73 -11.94
CA ARG A 67 -7.14 3.65 -12.31
C ARG A 67 -8.47 3.31 -11.65
N PHE A 68 -8.58 2.17 -11.00
CA PHE A 68 -9.81 1.78 -10.31
C PHE A 68 -10.15 2.82 -9.23
N ARG A 69 -11.35 3.39 -9.31
CA ARG A 69 -11.83 4.37 -8.34
C ARG A 69 -12.44 3.65 -7.15
N VAL A 70 -11.73 3.67 -6.02
CA VAL A 70 -12.21 3.07 -4.77
C VAL A 70 -13.02 4.10 -3.99
N PHE A 71 -14.21 3.70 -3.54
CA PHE A 71 -15.07 4.48 -2.66
C PHE A 71 -15.04 3.86 -1.26
N PRO A 72 -14.69 4.63 -0.22
CA PRO A 72 -14.57 4.11 1.13
C PRO A 72 -15.92 3.56 1.63
N GLU A 73 -15.86 2.54 2.49
CA GLU A 73 -17.01 2.17 3.32
C GLU A 73 -17.26 3.35 4.26
N ASN A 74 -18.43 3.99 4.17
CA ASN A 74 -18.80 5.22 4.88
C ASN A 74 -18.16 5.32 6.28
N ILE A 75 -17.19 6.22 6.46
CA ILE A 75 -16.62 6.56 7.78
C ILE A 75 -17.46 7.65 8.49
N ASP A 76 -18.44 8.28 7.80
CA ASP A 76 -19.31 9.32 8.36
C ASP A 76 -20.80 9.13 8.00
N PRO A 77 -21.75 9.60 8.85
CA PRO A 77 -23.18 9.45 8.60
C PRO A 77 -23.66 10.37 7.48
N VAL A 78 -24.11 9.70 6.41
CA VAL A 78 -25.00 10.10 5.30
C VAL A 78 -25.55 11.54 5.34
N ARG A 79 -25.14 12.36 4.36
CA ARG A 79 -26.01 13.39 3.75
C ARG A 79 -26.73 12.77 2.54
N GLU A 80 -28.04 12.96 2.52
CA GLU A 80 -29.05 12.14 1.84
C GLU A 80 -29.15 12.21 0.30
N SER A 81 -28.10 12.60 -0.45
CA SER A 81 -28.27 12.78 -1.91
C SER A 81 -27.32 12.04 -2.86
N ASP A 82 -26.30 11.31 -2.39
CA ASP A 82 -25.44 10.50 -3.28
C ASP A 82 -24.86 9.29 -2.53
N VAL A 83 -25.68 8.27 -2.28
CA VAL A 83 -25.20 7.01 -1.66
C VAL A 83 -24.39 6.23 -2.69
N LYS A 84 -23.09 6.54 -2.79
CA LYS A 84 -22.14 5.65 -3.48
C LYS A 84 -21.95 4.40 -2.62
N VAL A 85 -22.47 3.27 -3.09
CA VAL A 85 -22.20 1.97 -2.48
C VAL A 85 -20.68 1.76 -2.50
N SER A 86 -20.09 1.45 -1.34
CA SER A 86 -18.67 1.18 -1.27
C SER A 86 -18.31 -0.02 -2.14
N ASN A 87 -17.23 0.12 -2.90
CA ASN A 87 -16.66 -0.94 -3.71
C ASN A 87 -15.33 -1.46 -3.12
N HIS A 88 -15.02 -1.11 -1.87
CA HIS A 88 -13.77 -1.44 -1.20
C HIS A 88 -13.51 -2.96 -1.15
N GLY A 89 -14.43 -3.72 -0.55
CA GLY A 89 -14.32 -5.17 -0.47
C GLY A 89 -14.23 -5.86 -1.84
N ALA A 90 -14.89 -5.30 -2.86
CA ALA A 90 -14.84 -5.81 -4.21
C ALA A 90 -13.48 -5.52 -4.89
N PHE A 91 -12.89 -4.35 -4.65
CA PHE A 91 -11.53 -4.03 -5.12
C PHE A 91 -10.46 -4.91 -4.46
N LYS A 92 -10.60 -5.24 -3.16
CA LYS A 92 -9.76 -6.23 -2.48
C LYS A 92 -9.85 -7.60 -3.15
N SER A 93 -11.09 -8.03 -3.45
CA SER A 93 -11.35 -9.30 -4.14
C SER A 93 -10.77 -9.32 -5.55
N LEU A 94 -10.94 -8.23 -6.31
CA LEU A 94 -10.35 -8.04 -7.63
C LEU A 94 -8.82 -8.18 -7.56
N THR A 95 -8.18 -7.47 -6.63
CA THR A 95 -6.74 -7.54 -6.39
C THR A 95 -6.28 -8.98 -6.13
N SER A 96 -7.02 -9.74 -5.31
CA SER A 96 -6.72 -11.15 -5.03
C SER A 96 -6.80 -12.03 -6.27
N VAL A 97 -7.82 -11.84 -7.12
CA VAL A 97 -7.95 -12.58 -8.38
C VAL A 97 -6.80 -12.24 -9.32
N LEU A 98 -6.45 -10.96 -9.46
CA LEU A 98 -5.32 -10.54 -10.29
C LEU A 98 -3.99 -11.14 -9.81
N CYS A 99 -3.74 -11.16 -8.49
CA CYS A 99 -2.56 -11.82 -7.93
C CYS A 99 -2.51 -13.32 -8.27
N SER A 100 -3.66 -14.01 -8.18
CA SER A 100 -3.77 -15.42 -8.55
C SER A 100 -3.47 -15.65 -10.03
N TYR A 101 -4.03 -14.82 -10.92
CA TYR A 101 -3.78 -14.91 -12.35
C TYR A 101 -2.32 -14.63 -12.71
N LEU A 102 -1.71 -13.60 -12.14
CA LEU A 102 -0.28 -13.29 -12.34
C LEU A 102 0.62 -14.46 -11.89
N SER A 103 0.29 -15.09 -10.76
CA SER A 103 1.03 -16.25 -10.25
C SER A 103 0.92 -17.50 -11.14
N GLN A 104 -0.10 -17.57 -12.01
CA GLN A 104 -0.31 -18.66 -12.96
C GLN A 104 0.35 -18.43 -14.32
N MET A 105 0.97 -17.26 -14.56
CA MET A 105 1.55 -16.89 -15.87
C MET A 105 2.89 -17.57 -16.18
N GLY A 106 3.40 -18.40 -15.27
CA GLY A 106 4.67 -19.12 -15.41
C GLY A 106 5.64 -18.80 -14.26
N ASP A 107 6.91 -18.61 -14.59
CA ASP A 107 7.93 -18.26 -13.58
C ASP A 107 7.65 -16.87 -13.01
N SER A 108 7.29 -16.82 -11.72
CA SER A 108 6.94 -15.58 -11.02
C SER A 108 8.03 -14.52 -11.07
N SER A 109 9.30 -14.92 -11.18
CA SER A 109 10.41 -13.96 -11.26
C SER A 109 10.53 -13.29 -12.63
N VAL A 110 10.21 -14.00 -13.70
CA VAL A 110 10.13 -13.42 -15.04
C VAL A 110 8.94 -12.46 -15.12
N VAL A 111 7.79 -12.86 -14.55
CA VAL A 111 6.61 -12.00 -14.45
C VAL A 111 6.93 -10.75 -13.62
N LEU A 112 7.63 -10.90 -12.49
CA LEU A 112 8.07 -9.79 -11.66
C LEU A 112 8.98 -8.84 -12.45
N GLN A 113 9.97 -9.33 -13.21
CA GLN A 113 10.88 -8.47 -13.99
C GLN A 113 10.15 -7.62 -15.03
N ILE A 114 9.09 -8.16 -15.65
CA ILE A 114 8.27 -7.42 -16.62
C ILE A 114 7.44 -6.33 -15.92
N LEU A 115 6.92 -6.65 -14.73
CA LEU A 115 5.96 -5.81 -14.01
C LEU A 115 6.61 -4.78 -13.08
N ASP A 116 7.80 -5.06 -12.53
CA ASP A 116 8.50 -4.28 -11.50
C ASP A 116 8.57 -2.79 -11.88
N LYS A 117 9.16 -2.47 -13.03
CA LYS A 117 9.28 -1.07 -13.48
C LYS A 117 7.94 -0.35 -13.63
N ALA A 118 6.91 -1.06 -14.11
CA ALA A 118 5.59 -0.48 -14.32
C ALA A 118 4.90 -0.16 -13.00
N ILE A 119 4.92 -1.09 -12.04
CA ILE A 119 4.34 -0.85 -10.71
C ILE A 119 5.11 0.21 -9.95
N ILE A 120 6.45 0.16 -9.94
CA ILE A 120 7.25 1.18 -9.25
C ILE A 120 6.98 2.56 -9.84
N GLY A 121 6.93 2.68 -11.16
CA GLY A 121 6.58 3.95 -11.82
C GLY A 121 5.23 4.50 -11.37
N LEU A 122 4.23 3.65 -11.18
CA LEU A 122 2.91 4.05 -10.71
C LEU A 122 2.84 4.35 -9.22
N ILE A 123 3.55 3.59 -8.38
CA ILE A 123 3.67 3.86 -6.93
C ILE A 123 4.30 5.24 -6.71
N LEU A 124 5.30 5.62 -7.51
CA LEU A 124 5.95 6.92 -7.43
C LEU A 124 5.05 8.09 -7.86
N LEU A 125 3.91 7.83 -8.51
CA LEU A 125 2.86 8.83 -8.76
C LEU A 125 1.93 9.02 -7.55
N GLN A 126 2.24 8.38 -6.42
CA GLN A 126 1.50 8.49 -5.15
C GLN A 126 -0.01 8.22 -5.32
N PRO A 127 -0.37 6.99 -5.74
CA PRO A 127 -1.76 6.63 -5.95
C PRO A 127 -2.52 6.59 -4.61
N PRO A 128 -3.86 6.62 -4.64
CA PRO A 128 -4.67 6.48 -3.42
C PRO A 128 -4.31 5.23 -2.63
N LEU A 129 -4.54 5.26 -1.32
CA LEU A 129 -4.11 4.24 -0.36
C LEU A 129 -4.46 2.81 -0.78
N ASP A 130 -5.69 2.59 -1.27
CA ASP A 130 -6.16 1.29 -1.74
C ASP A 130 -5.40 0.79 -2.96
N ASN A 131 -5.20 1.66 -3.94
CA ASN A 131 -4.47 1.36 -5.16
C ASN A 131 -3.00 1.09 -4.85
N ALA A 132 -2.37 1.89 -3.98
CA ALA A 132 -1.02 1.64 -3.48
C ALA A 132 -0.92 0.27 -2.82
N CYS A 133 -1.85 -0.06 -1.92
CA CYS A 133 -1.90 -1.36 -1.26
C CYS A 133 -2.03 -2.51 -2.26
N ALA A 134 -2.91 -2.37 -3.26
CA ALA A 134 -3.10 -3.37 -4.30
C ALA A 134 -1.82 -3.59 -5.13
N MET A 135 -1.12 -2.53 -5.48
CA MET A 135 0.17 -2.60 -6.18
C MET A 135 1.24 -3.31 -5.35
N LEU A 136 1.37 -2.95 -4.07
CA LEU A 136 2.29 -3.62 -3.14
C LEU A 136 1.94 -5.12 -2.99
N ARG A 137 0.65 -5.46 -2.96
CA ARG A 137 0.17 -6.86 -2.93
C ARG A 137 0.51 -7.63 -4.19
N VAL A 138 0.45 -7.00 -5.37
CA VAL A 138 0.91 -7.63 -6.61
C VAL A 138 2.42 -7.88 -6.57
N LEU A 139 3.22 -6.90 -6.12
CA LEU A 139 4.67 -7.07 -5.97
C LEU A 139 4.98 -8.25 -5.05
N ILE A 140 4.38 -8.31 -3.85
CA ILE A 140 4.68 -9.39 -2.90
C ILE A 140 4.14 -10.75 -3.34
N ALA A 141 3.09 -10.81 -4.17
CA ALA A 141 2.60 -12.07 -4.72
C ALA A 141 3.63 -12.72 -5.67
N LEU A 142 4.43 -11.91 -6.37
CA LEU A 142 5.40 -12.37 -7.36
C LEU A 142 6.84 -12.44 -6.83
N ASP A 143 7.19 -11.61 -5.85
CA ASP A 143 8.52 -11.56 -5.26
C ASP A 143 8.81 -12.77 -4.35
N SER A 144 10.10 -13.08 -4.16
CA SER A 144 10.58 -14.22 -3.37
C SER A 144 11.38 -13.80 -2.13
N LYS A 145 11.84 -14.77 -1.35
CA LYS A 145 12.83 -14.56 -0.29
C LYS A 145 14.13 -15.32 -0.65
N PRO A 146 15.28 -14.65 -0.83
CA PRO A 146 15.48 -13.20 -0.81
C PRO A 146 14.76 -12.49 -1.96
N THR A 147 14.55 -11.17 -1.81
CA THR A 147 13.88 -10.36 -2.82
C THR A 147 14.61 -10.40 -4.17
N ARG A 148 13.84 -10.38 -5.26
CA ARG A 148 14.32 -10.29 -6.65
C ARG A 148 14.07 -8.90 -7.26
N LEU A 149 13.55 -7.96 -6.47
CA LEU A 149 13.39 -6.58 -6.90
C LEU A 149 14.74 -5.96 -7.27
N SER A 150 14.72 -5.09 -8.28
CA SER A 150 15.93 -4.36 -8.66
C SER A 150 16.39 -3.43 -7.54
N GLU A 151 17.69 -3.12 -7.51
CA GLU A 151 18.25 -2.15 -6.55
C GLU A 151 17.54 -0.79 -6.61
N GLN A 152 17.22 -0.33 -7.83
CA GLN A 152 16.47 0.91 -8.04
C GLN A 152 15.06 0.83 -7.46
N SER A 153 14.37 -0.31 -7.63
CA SER A 153 13.05 -0.55 -7.05
C SER A 153 13.09 -0.59 -5.53
N ILE A 154 14.13 -1.19 -4.93
CA ILE A 154 14.35 -1.21 -3.48
C ILE A 154 14.47 0.23 -2.94
N ILE A 155 15.29 1.07 -3.58
CA ILE A 155 15.46 2.47 -3.18
C ILE A 155 14.14 3.24 -3.33
N ALA A 156 13.46 3.10 -4.47
CA ALA A 156 12.19 3.78 -4.74
C ALA A 156 11.10 3.40 -3.73
N LEU A 157 10.93 2.11 -3.46
CA LEU A 157 10.00 1.62 -2.45
C LEU A 157 10.37 2.13 -1.06
N SER A 158 11.65 2.10 -0.70
CA SER A 158 12.07 2.52 0.64
C SER A 158 11.81 4.01 0.91
N ASN A 159 11.79 4.85 -0.13
CA ASN A 159 11.41 6.26 -0.02
C ASN A 159 9.88 6.46 0.03
N PHE A 160 9.12 5.59 -0.64
CA PHE A 160 7.66 5.66 -0.69
C PHE A 160 6.98 5.08 0.57
N LEU A 161 7.43 3.92 1.03
CA LEU A 161 6.82 3.14 2.10
C LEU A 161 6.62 3.90 3.42
N PRO A 162 7.54 4.76 3.89
CA PRO A 162 7.33 5.56 5.09
C PRO A 162 6.05 6.40 5.03
N GLY A 163 5.83 7.11 3.92
CA GLY A 163 4.61 7.91 3.72
C GLY A 163 3.35 7.04 3.70
N TYR A 164 3.37 5.96 2.90
CA TYR A 164 2.28 4.99 2.87
C TYR A 164 1.94 4.43 4.26
N LEU A 165 2.94 4.05 5.05
CA LEU A 165 2.73 3.50 6.40
C LEU A 165 2.15 4.54 7.36
N MET A 166 2.56 5.81 7.25
CA MET A 166 1.95 6.89 8.04
C MET A 166 0.50 7.13 7.63
N ASP A 167 0.17 7.08 6.34
CA ASP A 167 -1.21 7.22 5.85
C ASP A 167 -2.09 6.07 6.35
N VAL A 168 -1.58 4.84 6.37
CA VAL A 168 -2.26 3.68 6.98
C VAL A 168 -2.54 3.95 8.46
N VAL A 169 -1.55 4.45 9.19
CA VAL A 169 -1.67 4.71 10.63
C VAL A 169 -2.64 5.83 10.95
N HIS A 170 -2.73 6.80 10.06
CA HIS A 170 -3.65 7.91 10.25
C HIS A 170 -5.09 7.53 9.86
N CYS A 171 -5.28 6.88 8.71
CA CYS A 171 -6.61 6.69 8.12
C CYS A 171 -7.40 5.55 8.77
N ILE A 172 -6.76 4.63 9.50
CA ILE A 172 -7.40 3.42 10.02
C ILE A 172 -7.46 3.49 11.55
N PRO A 173 -8.66 3.37 12.14
CA PRO A 173 -8.83 3.32 13.60
C PRO A 173 -7.99 2.19 14.24
N GLU A 174 -7.35 2.45 15.38
CA GLU A 174 -6.43 1.50 16.03
C GLU A 174 -7.08 0.15 16.42
N ASP A 175 -8.41 0.13 16.59
CA ASP A 175 -9.21 -1.05 16.93
C ASP A 175 -9.59 -1.93 15.73
N ASP A 176 -9.48 -1.42 14.49
CA ASP A 176 -9.78 -2.21 13.28
C ASP A 176 -8.59 -3.05 12.80
N VAL A 177 -8.21 -4.02 13.63
CA VAL A 177 -7.06 -4.91 13.40
C VAL A 177 -7.11 -5.60 12.02
N ARG A 178 -8.31 -5.90 11.49
CA ARG A 178 -8.46 -6.57 10.19
C ARG A 178 -8.04 -5.66 9.05
N THR A 179 -8.48 -4.42 9.08
CA THR A 179 -8.14 -3.42 8.06
C THR A 179 -6.66 -3.08 8.14
N TRP A 180 -6.11 -2.85 9.32
CA TRP A 180 -4.67 -2.68 9.53
C TRP A 180 -3.83 -3.80 8.92
N ARG A 181 -4.18 -5.06 9.22
CA ARG A 181 -3.50 -6.23 8.64
C ARG A 181 -3.57 -6.22 7.12
N TYR A 182 -4.67 -5.77 6.53
CA TYR A 182 -4.77 -5.69 5.07
C TYR A 182 -3.72 -4.73 4.47
N TYR A 183 -3.52 -3.55 5.05
CA TYR A 183 -2.61 -2.56 4.49
C TYR A 183 -1.14 -2.73 4.89
N LEU A 184 -0.86 -3.21 6.10
CA LEU A 184 0.52 -3.38 6.61
C LEU A 184 1.20 -4.65 6.10
N LEU A 185 0.44 -5.73 5.92
CA LEU A 185 0.99 -7.03 5.56
C LEU A 185 1.91 -7.03 4.32
N PRO A 186 1.60 -6.35 3.20
CA PRO A 186 2.54 -6.32 2.07
C PRO A 186 3.89 -5.67 2.45
N CYS A 187 3.90 -4.62 3.27
CA CYS A 187 5.14 -4.00 3.74
C CYS A 187 5.93 -4.96 4.64
N PHE A 188 5.25 -5.69 5.51
CA PHE A 188 5.90 -6.68 6.38
C PHE A 188 6.55 -7.81 5.59
N PHE A 189 5.92 -8.26 4.50
CA PHE A 189 6.55 -9.20 3.57
C PHE A 189 7.78 -8.61 2.88
N LEU A 190 7.75 -7.34 2.47
CA LEU A 190 8.92 -6.68 1.89
C LEU A 190 10.08 -6.62 2.89
N PHE A 191 9.81 -6.30 4.15
CA PHE A 191 10.81 -6.28 5.22
C PHE A 191 11.41 -7.67 5.49
N ASP A 192 10.56 -8.70 5.54
CA ASP A 192 11.01 -10.09 5.71
C ASP A 192 11.88 -10.59 4.56
N ARG A 193 11.63 -10.11 3.34
CA ARG A 193 12.37 -10.50 2.13
C ARG A 193 13.64 -9.69 1.90
N SER A 194 13.72 -8.48 2.46
CA SER A 194 14.84 -7.57 2.29
C SER A 194 15.07 -6.71 3.54
N ASN A 195 16.07 -7.13 4.33
CA ASN A 195 16.63 -6.33 5.42
C ASN A 195 17.04 -4.92 4.96
N LYS A 196 17.49 -4.79 3.72
CA LYS A 196 17.87 -3.50 3.14
C LYS A 196 16.67 -2.55 2.99
N VAL A 197 15.51 -3.05 2.57
CA VAL A 197 14.28 -2.25 2.49
C VAL A 197 13.90 -1.75 3.88
N LEU A 198 13.88 -2.64 4.89
CA LEU A 198 13.54 -2.22 6.25
C LEU A 198 14.51 -1.17 6.78
N LYS A 199 15.82 -1.35 6.60
CA LYS A 199 16.81 -0.38 7.03
C LYS A 199 16.55 1.00 6.44
N LEU A 200 16.42 1.09 5.12
CA LEU A 200 16.20 2.35 4.43
C LEU A 200 14.87 2.99 4.86
N VAL A 201 13.82 2.21 5.09
CA VAL A 201 12.54 2.71 5.63
C VAL A 201 12.71 3.30 7.02
N LEU A 202 13.45 2.64 7.91
CA LEU A 202 13.73 3.17 9.25
C LEU A 202 14.57 4.45 9.19
N ASP A 203 15.56 4.51 8.31
CA ASP A 203 16.38 5.72 8.10
C ASP A 203 15.53 6.92 7.66
N VAL A 204 14.61 6.72 6.71
CA VAL A 204 13.68 7.77 6.24
C VAL A 204 12.65 8.17 7.32
N ILE A 205 12.15 7.21 8.09
CA ILE A 205 11.29 7.52 9.26
C ILE A 205 12.06 8.36 10.28
N GLY A 206 13.33 8.05 10.53
CA GLY A 206 14.19 8.84 11.39
C GLY A 206 14.38 10.27 10.89
N SER A 207 14.62 10.45 9.59
CA SER A 207 14.83 11.79 9.00
C SER A 207 13.58 12.67 9.07
N PHE A 208 12.38 12.08 9.07
CA PHE A 208 11.13 12.82 9.29
C PHE A 208 11.11 13.55 10.63
N LEU A 209 11.81 13.05 11.64
CA LEU A 209 11.84 13.64 12.97
C LEU A 209 12.91 14.73 13.11
N THR A 210 13.98 14.67 12.31
CA THR A 210 15.07 15.65 12.37
C THR A 210 14.87 16.85 11.45
N ASP A 211 14.20 16.66 10.32
CA ASP A 211 13.99 17.72 9.33
C ASP A 211 12.62 18.39 9.52
N SER A 212 12.61 19.51 10.26
CA SER A 212 11.43 20.38 10.45
C SER A 212 10.86 20.95 9.13
N ASN A 213 11.58 20.82 8.01
CA ASN A 213 11.26 21.43 6.72
C ASN A 213 10.87 20.43 5.62
N LEU A 214 10.94 19.11 5.87
CA LEU A 214 10.48 18.12 4.89
C LEU A 214 8.98 17.91 5.02
N SER A 215 8.21 18.82 4.41
CA SER A 215 6.85 18.52 3.98
C SER A 215 6.90 17.23 3.15
N LEU A 216 6.14 16.20 3.53
CA LEU A 216 5.92 15.07 2.61
C LEU A 216 5.40 15.67 1.29
N PRO A 217 6.06 15.42 0.14
CA PRO A 217 5.45 15.76 -1.14
C PRO A 217 4.24 14.86 -1.28
N SER A 218 3.03 15.41 -1.19
CA SER A 218 1.78 14.71 -1.44
C SER A 218 0.72 15.74 -1.84
N ASP A 219 0.53 15.88 -3.15
CA ASP A 219 -0.51 16.70 -3.80
C ASP A 219 -1.84 15.94 -4.00
N THR A 220 -2.01 14.78 -3.37
CA THR A 220 -3.27 14.04 -3.34
C THR A 220 -3.94 14.13 -1.96
N SER A 221 -5.27 14.13 -1.98
CA SER A 221 -6.21 14.65 -0.99
C SER A 221 -6.32 13.89 0.35
N THR A 222 -5.23 13.35 0.88
CA THR A 222 -5.19 12.66 2.18
C THR A 222 -4.06 13.24 3.03
N ARG A 223 -4.16 14.53 3.35
CA ARG A 223 -3.32 15.17 4.37
C ARG A 223 -3.95 14.95 5.72
N TYR A 224 -3.24 14.28 6.62
CA TYR A 224 -3.63 14.35 8.03
C TYR A 224 -2.48 14.33 9.06
N ALA A 225 -1.21 14.34 8.65
CA ALA A 225 -0.08 14.53 9.56
C ALA A 225 0.70 15.83 9.26
N THR A 226 0.01 16.97 9.36
CA THR A 226 0.61 18.30 9.09
C THR A 226 1.36 18.89 10.28
N ASP A 227 1.14 18.38 11.49
CA ASP A 227 1.80 18.86 12.71
C ASP A 227 2.85 17.86 13.22
N ASN A 228 3.90 18.38 13.88
CA ASN A 228 4.99 17.54 14.39
C ASN A 228 4.49 16.48 15.39
N LEU A 229 3.43 16.77 16.15
CA LEU A 229 2.89 15.84 17.13
C LEU A 229 2.19 14.64 16.48
N SER A 230 1.36 14.86 15.45
CA SER A 230 0.74 13.77 14.70
C SER A 230 1.78 12.87 14.02
N ARG A 231 2.87 13.44 13.47
CA ARG A 231 3.99 12.67 12.89
C ARG A 231 4.68 11.80 13.94
N ILE A 232 4.97 12.35 15.12
CA ILE A 232 5.58 11.59 16.20
C ILE A 232 4.63 10.48 16.69
N ASN A 233 3.35 10.79 16.93
CA ASN A 233 2.37 9.80 17.35
C ASN A 233 2.21 8.67 16.33
N ALA A 234 2.11 9.01 15.04
CA ALA A 234 2.03 8.02 13.96
C ALA A 234 3.30 7.15 13.92
N THR A 235 4.47 7.73 14.15
CA THR A 235 5.74 6.97 14.24
C THR A 235 5.72 5.99 15.42
N ILE A 236 5.26 6.42 16.59
CA ILE A 236 5.14 5.56 17.78
C ILE A 236 4.15 4.42 17.50
N SER A 237 2.96 4.73 16.99
CA SER A 237 1.92 3.74 16.68
C SER A 237 2.41 2.73 15.62
N LEU A 238 3.10 3.20 14.57
CA LEU A 238 3.69 2.34 13.55
C LEU A 238 4.71 1.35 14.15
N LEU A 239 5.66 1.85 14.94
CA LEU A 239 6.67 0.99 15.57
C LEU A 239 6.01 -0.02 16.51
N LEU A 240 5.05 0.41 17.33
CA LEU A 240 4.28 -0.50 18.20
C LEU A 240 3.59 -1.60 17.39
N LEU A 241 3.02 -1.30 16.23
CA LEU A 241 2.39 -2.29 15.35
C LEU A 241 3.40 -3.26 14.75
N MET A 242 4.59 -2.79 14.38
CA MET A 242 5.68 -3.67 13.93
C MET A 242 6.15 -4.61 15.05
N TYR A 243 6.23 -4.12 16.29
CA TYR A 243 6.58 -4.95 17.46
C TYR A 243 5.47 -5.90 17.90
N LYS A 244 4.20 -5.64 17.54
CA LYS A 244 3.07 -6.55 17.80
C LYS A 244 3.07 -7.78 16.89
N ASP A 245 3.60 -7.70 15.68
CA ASP A 245 3.71 -8.86 14.78
C ASP A 245 4.99 -9.64 15.09
N ILE A 246 4.86 -10.90 15.49
CA ILE A 246 6.00 -11.73 15.94
C ILE A 246 7.09 -11.86 14.88
N LYS A 247 6.73 -11.95 13.59
CA LYS A 247 7.73 -12.11 12.52
C LYS A 247 8.46 -10.79 12.29
N VAL A 248 7.70 -9.68 12.22
CA VAL A 248 8.28 -8.35 12.04
C VAL A 248 9.11 -7.95 13.25
N GLN A 249 8.67 -8.26 14.47
CA GLN A 249 9.40 -8.06 15.70
C GLN A 249 10.80 -8.69 15.63
N LYS A 250 10.91 -9.94 15.16
CA LYS A 250 12.20 -10.61 14.99
C LYS A 250 13.09 -9.86 13.99
N ILE A 251 12.55 -9.38 12.88
CA ILE A 251 13.31 -8.66 11.85
C ILE A 251 13.72 -7.26 12.34
N ILE A 252 12.80 -6.46 12.88
CA ILE A 252 13.08 -5.11 13.36
C ILE A 252 14.05 -5.12 14.55
N SER A 253 14.07 -6.20 15.34
CA SER A 253 15.05 -6.36 16.43
C SER A 253 16.50 -6.49 15.97
N LEU A 254 16.74 -6.70 14.67
CA LEU A 254 18.08 -6.66 14.06
C LEU A 254 18.59 -5.22 13.85
N PHE A 255 17.69 -4.24 13.87
CA PHE A 255 17.95 -2.81 13.59
C PHE A 255 17.84 -1.96 14.85
N ARG A 256 18.38 -2.46 15.98
CA ARG A 256 18.29 -1.76 17.28
C ARG A 256 18.89 -0.37 17.25
N THR A 257 19.96 -0.18 16.48
CA THR A 257 20.65 1.10 16.31
C THR A 257 19.75 2.15 15.68
N GLU A 258 19.10 1.80 14.57
CA GLU A 258 18.17 2.66 13.84
C GLU A 258 16.94 2.97 14.69
N VAL A 259 16.36 1.96 15.34
CA VAL A 259 15.20 2.15 16.24
C VAL A 259 15.57 3.02 17.45
N SER A 260 16.75 2.82 18.04
CA SER A 260 17.20 3.64 19.19
C SER A 260 17.43 5.09 18.78
N SER A 261 17.96 5.34 17.59
CA SER A 261 18.11 6.68 17.02
C SER A 261 16.75 7.38 16.90
N ILE A 262 15.76 6.69 16.34
CA ILE A 262 14.37 7.20 16.24
C ILE A 262 13.82 7.53 17.63
N LEU A 263 13.96 6.64 18.61
CA LEU A 263 13.48 6.88 19.98
C LEU A 263 14.15 8.09 20.62
N GLN A 264 15.44 8.30 20.38
CA GLN A 264 16.17 9.45 20.87
C GLN A 264 15.69 10.75 20.22
N SER A 265 15.43 10.74 18.91
CA SER A 265 14.84 11.88 18.20
C SER A 265 13.46 12.23 18.78
N ILE A 266 12.60 11.23 18.99
CA ILE A 266 11.28 11.42 19.61
C ILE A 266 11.40 12.05 21.01
N ALA A 267 12.31 11.54 21.85
CA ALA A 267 12.53 12.08 23.19
C ALA A 267 13.02 13.54 23.17
N SER A 268 13.91 13.88 22.23
CA SER A 268 14.40 15.26 22.09
C SER A 268 13.29 16.24 21.70
N LEU A 269 12.44 15.88 20.73
CA LEU A 269 11.32 16.70 20.26
C LEU A 269 10.27 16.94 21.35
N GLN A 270 10.03 15.94 22.21
CA GLN A 270 9.13 16.10 23.37
C GLN A 270 9.63 17.21 24.31
N SER A 271 10.95 17.32 24.50
CA SER A 271 11.57 18.25 25.45
C SER A 271 11.63 19.70 24.95
N SER A 272 11.65 19.92 23.63
CA SER A 272 11.98 21.23 23.03
C SER A 272 10.78 22.04 22.54
N GLU A 273 9.71 21.44 21.99
CA GLU A 273 8.83 22.22 21.09
C GLU A 273 7.33 21.88 21.06
N VAL A 274 6.83 20.82 21.70
CA VAL A 274 5.43 20.43 21.51
C VAL A 274 4.50 20.99 22.61
N LYS A 275 3.68 21.98 22.25
CA LYS A 275 2.53 22.42 23.06
C LYS A 275 1.44 21.34 23.04
N MET A 276 1.51 20.40 23.97
CA MET A 276 0.46 19.40 24.20
C MET A 276 -0.48 19.86 25.31
N ASN A 277 -1.77 19.54 25.19
CA ASN A 277 -2.65 19.55 26.35
C ASN A 277 -2.33 18.39 27.31
N LEU A 278 -2.95 18.38 28.49
CA LEU A 278 -2.63 17.38 29.54
C LEU A 278 -2.98 15.94 29.10
N GLU A 279 -4.08 15.77 28.36
CA GLU A 279 -4.54 14.46 27.88
C GLU A 279 -3.64 13.92 26.78
N GLU A 280 -3.29 14.74 25.79
CA GLU A 280 -2.34 14.44 24.72
C GLU A 280 -0.98 14.05 25.29
N ARG A 281 -0.48 14.80 26.28
CA ARG A 281 0.78 14.50 26.96
C ARG A 281 0.73 13.15 27.68
N HIS A 282 -0.36 12.85 28.37
CA HIS A 282 -0.52 11.57 29.04
C HIS A 282 -0.57 10.41 28.03
N ARG A 283 -1.40 10.51 26.98
CA ARG A 283 -1.53 9.49 25.92
C ARG A 283 -0.20 9.24 25.19
N PHE A 284 0.50 10.32 24.86
CA PHE A 284 1.85 10.26 24.29
C PHE A 284 2.80 9.49 25.22
N GLN A 285 2.88 9.89 26.49
CA GLN A 285 3.79 9.29 27.46
C GLN A 285 3.51 7.79 27.63
N CYS A 286 2.23 7.41 27.75
CA CYS A 286 1.85 6.00 27.83
C CYS A 286 2.34 5.20 26.62
N SER A 287 2.11 5.69 25.40
CA SER A 287 2.49 5.00 24.16
C SER A 287 4.01 4.95 23.98
N PHE A 288 4.71 6.02 24.33
CA PHE A 288 6.15 6.09 24.26
C PHE A 288 6.84 5.17 25.27
N GLU A 289 6.34 5.09 26.51
CA GLU A 289 6.86 4.15 27.51
C GLU A 289 6.58 2.70 27.11
N GLN A 290 5.39 2.40 26.57
CA GLN A 290 5.13 1.07 25.98
C GLN A 290 6.14 0.72 24.89
N LEU A 291 6.46 1.69 24.01
CA LEU A 291 7.44 1.48 22.94
C LEU A 291 8.86 1.22 23.50
N LYS A 292 9.29 1.93 24.55
CA LYS A 292 10.56 1.65 25.24
C LYS A 292 10.61 0.24 25.83
N VAL A 293 9.51 -0.23 26.41
CA VAL A 293 9.42 -1.59 26.98
C VAL A 293 9.58 -2.64 25.88
N VAL A 294 8.82 -2.55 24.79
CA VAL A 294 8.87 -3.58 23.72
C VAL A 294 10.18 -3.57 22.94
N THR A 295 10.88 -2.43 22.87
CA THR A 295 12.20 -2.31 22.22
C THR A 295 13.35 -2.81 23.10
N SER A 296 13.20 -2.72 24.42
CA SER A 296 14.18 -3.23 25.40
C SER A 296 14.06 -4.74 25.63
N THR A 297 12.91 -5.33 25.31
CA THR A 297 12.65 -6.76 25.53
C THR A 297 13.24 -7.61 24.41
N PRO A 298 14.07 -8.65 24.70
CA PRO A 298 14.58 -9.54 23.66
C PRO A 298 13.44 -10.31 22.98
N PRO A 299 13.56 -10.66 21.69
CA PRO A 299 12.51 -11.37 20.96
C PRO A 299 12.22 -12.72 21.62
N ALA A 300 10.94 -13.05 21.83
CA ALA A 300 10.53 -14.37 22.29
C ALA A 300 10.97 -15.43 21.25
N GLY A 301 11.64 -16.48 21.73
CA GLY A 301 12.21 -17.58 20.93
C GLY A 301 11.19 -18.21 19.99
#